data_AF-A0A365Z948-F1
#
_entry.id   AF-A0A365Z948-F1
#
_cell.length_a   1.000
_cell.length_b   1.000
_cell.length_c   1.000
_cell.angle_alpha   90.00
_cell.angle_beta   90.00
_cell.angle_gamma   90.00
#
_symmetry.space_group_name_H-M   'P 1'
#
loop_
_entity.id
_entity.type
_entity.pdbx_description
1 polymer ?
#
loop_
_entity_poly.entity_id
_entity_poly.type
_entity_poly.pdbx_seq_one_letter_code
_entity_poly.pdbx_strand_id
1 'polypeptide(L)'
;GISSFGISGTNAHTIIEEAPYQEAAPAEVTATLPIRPLPLSARNADALTAQAGQLAEHQGALSDIGFSLATTRATLDHRAVVIAADRDEANEALRAFAEGRTTANVVQGTRTPGRLAFLFTGQGSQRLGMGREVYEAFPAYAGAFDAVCERFELPVREV
;
A
#
# COMPACT_ATOMS: atom_id res chain seq x y z
N GLY A 1 -29.74 23.10 -2.67
CA GLY A 1 -29.36 23.81 -3.90
C GLY A 1 -28.38 24.93 -3.59
N ILE A 2 -27.58 25.36 -4.57
CA ILE A 2 -26.63 26.48 -4.50
C ILE A 2 -27.16 27.60 -5.41
N SER A 3 -27.21 28.83 -4.90
CA SER A 3 -27.55 30.02 -5.68
C SER A 3 -26.36 30.97 -5.75
N SER A 4 -26.12 31.57 -6.91
CA SER A 4 -25.10 32.60 -7.13
C SER A 4 -25.68 33.77 -7.91
N PHE A 5 -25.43 34.99 -7.43
CA PHE A 5 -25.95 36.24 -7.99
C PHE A 5 -24.78 37.21 -8.21
N GLY A 6 -24.43 37.44 -9.48
CA GLY A 6 -23.33 38.32 -9.86
C GLY A 6 -23.71 39.79 -9.79
N ILE A 7 -22.74 40.65 -9.50
CA ILE A 7 -22.92 42.12 -9.48
C ILE A 7 -23.38 42.69 -10.84
N SER A 8 -23.12 41.97 -11.93
CA SER A 8 -23.60 42.29 -13.29
C SER A 8 -25.06 41.91 -13.54
N GLY A 9 -25.73 41.23 -12.60
CA GLY A 9 -27.09 40.73 -12.73
C GLY A 9 -27.22 39.29 -13.26
N THR A 10 -26.11 38.57 -13.45
CA THR A 10 -26.15 37.15 -13.86
C THR A 10 -26.48 36.25 -12.67
N ASN A 11 -27.53 35.45 -12.79
CA ASN A 11 -28.02 34.56 -11.74
C ASN A 11 -27.86 33.10 -12.18
N ALA A 12 -27.36 32.25 -11.29
CA ALA A 12 -27.28 30.81 -11.47
C ALA A 12 -27.85 30.09 -10.24
N HIS A 13 -28.62 29.03 -10.47
CA HIS A 13 -29.15 28.16 -9.43
C HIS A 13 -28.90 26.70 -9.81
N THR A 14 -28.33 25.92 -8.89
CA THR A 14 -28.05 24.49 -9.07
C THR A 14 -28.69 23.69 -7.95
N ILE A 15 -29.45 22.65 -8.29
CA ILE A 15 -29.97 21.70 -7.31
C ILE A 15 -28.94 20.57 -7.17
N ILE A 16 -28.65 20.18 -5.94
CA ILE A 16 -27.77 19.06 -5.61
C ILE A 16 -28.61 18.08 -4.80
N GLU A 17 -28.56 16.81 -5.19
CA GLU A 17 -29.19 15.70 -4.51
C GLU A 17 -28.10 14.73 -4.03
N GLU A 18 -28.42 13.90 -3.05
CA GLU A 18 -27.52 12.85 -2.61
C GLU A 18 -27.32 11.80 -3.71
N ALA A 19 -26.15 11.17 -3.74
CA ALA A 19 -25.96 10.00 -4.58
C ALA A 19 -26.93 8.89 -4.12
N PRO A 20 -27.46 8.06 -5.02
CA PRO A 20 -28.32 6.94 -4.64
C PRO A 20 -27.62 6.07 -3.59
N TYR A 21 -28.35 5.68 -2.55
CA TYR A 21 -27.83 4.76 -1.55
C TYR A 21 -27.41 3.46 -2.23
N GLN A 22 -26.12 3.13 -2.15
CA GLN A 22 -25.61 1.82 -2.48
C GLN A 22 -25.29 1.11 -1.18
N GLU A 23 -25.96 -0.03 -0.95
CA GLU A 23 -25.60 -0.91 0.15
C GLU A 23 -24.16 -1.37 -0.04
N ALA A 24 -23.34 -1.22 0.99
CA ALA A 24 -21.96 -1.66 0.94
C ALA A 24 -21.96 -3.17 0.66
N ALA A 25 -21.28 -3.57 -0.42
CA ALA A 25 -21.05 -4.98 -0.67
C ALA A 25 -20.39 -5.59 0.58
N PRO A 26 -20.74 -6.83 0.97
CA PRO A 26 -20.04 -7.53 2.03
C PRO A 26 -18.55 -7.46 1.74
N ALA A 27 -17.75 -7.00 2.70
CA ALA A 27 -16.30 -7.01 2.54
C ALA A 27 -15.89 -8.45 2.21
N GLU A 28 -15.37 -8.66 1.00
CA GLU A 28 -14.74 -9.93 0.69
C GLU A 28 -13.63 -10.12 1.72
N VAL A 29 -13.67 -11.24 2.44
CA VAL A 29 -12.62 -11.59 3.39
C VAL A 29 -11.38 -11.94 2.57
N THR A 30 -10.66 -10.93 2.12
CA THR A 30 -9.31 -11.09 1.61
C THR A 30 -8.45 -11.57 2.76
N ALA A 31 -7.56 -12.54 2.49
CA ALA A 31 -6.63 -13.03 3.49
C ALA A 31 -5.98 -11.86 4.24
N THR A 32 -6.13 -11.83 5.56
CA THR A 32 -5.51 -10.82 6.42
C THR A 32 -4.00 -10.96 6.26
N LEU A 33 -3.40 -10.05 5.49
CA LEU A 33 -1.95 -10.05 5.37
C LEU A 33 -1.35 -9.67 6.74
N PRO A 34 -0.26 -10.35 7.14
CA PRO A 34 0.40 -10.06 8.40
C PRO A 34 1.01 -8.65 8.43
N ILE A 35 1.21 -8.05 7.25
CA ILE A 35 1.85 -6.74 7.08
C ILE A 35 1.07 -5.94 6.02
N ARG A 36 0.86 -4.64 6.28
CA ARG A 36 0.26 -3.68 5.34
C ARG A 36 1.29 -2.62 4.93
N PRO A 37 1.58 -2.46 3.62
CA PRO A 37 2.38 -1.35 3.14
C PRO A 37 1.52 -0.09 3.00
N LEU A 38 2.01 1.03 3.52
CA LEU A 38 1.41 2.36 3.36
C LEU A 38 2.35 3.22 2.50
N PRO A 39 2.17 3.23 1.17
CA PRO A 39 3.02 4.02 0.28
C PRO A 39 2.65 5.51 0.35
N LEU A 40 3.64 6.35 0.55
CA LEU A 40 3.54 7.81 0.55
C LEU A 40 4.37 8.37 -0.61
N SER A 41 3.91 9.46 -1.21
CA SER A 41 4.75 10.18 -2.17
C SER A 41 4.42 11.66 -2.21
N ALA A 42 5.46 12.48 -2.36
CA ALA A 42 5.37 13.92 -2.43
C ALA A 42 6.37 14.51 -3.43
N ARG A 43 6.21 15.81 -3.72
CA ARG A 43 7.10 16.53 -4.65
C ARG A 43 8.45 16.88 -4.03
N ASN A 44 8.55 16.94 -2.69
CA ASN A 44 9.78 17.20 -1.95
C ASN A 44 9.74 16.47 -0.60
N ALA A 45 10.87 16.46 0.12
CA ALA A 45 11.01 15.75 1.39
C ALA A 45 10.10 16.30 2.49
N ASP A 46 9.98 17.63 2.63
CA ASP A 46 9.16 18.25 3.67
C ASP A 46 7.66 17.95 3.50
N ALA A 47 7.18 17.93 2.25
CA ALA A 47 5.81 17.53 1.95
C ALA A 47 5.57 16.04 2.23
N LEU A 48 6.60 15.20 2.09
CA LEU A 48 6.50 13.77 2.38
C LEU A 48 6.36 13.52 3.89
N THR A 49 7.16 14.20 4.72
CA THR A 49 7.07 14.11 6.19
C THR A 49 5.77 14.74 6.71
N ALA A 50 5.34 15.87 6.14
CA ALA A 50 4.05 16.48 6.47
C ALA A 50 2.86 15.55 6.15
N GLN A 51 2.92 14.84 5.01
CA GLN A 51 1.91 13.86 4.64
C GLN A 51 1.86 12.69 5.63
N ALA A 52 3.02 12.20 6.09
CA ALA A 52 3.09 11.15 7.10
C ALA A 52 2.43 11.58 8.42
N GLY A 53 2.67 12.82 8.85
CA GLY A 53 2.05 13.39 10.06
C GLY A 53 0.52 13.46 9.95
N GLN A 54 -0.02 13.87 8.80
CA GLN A 54 -1.47 13.86 8.57
C GLN A 54 -2.04 12.44 8.54
N LEU A 55 -1.30 11.49 7.97
CA LEU A 55 -1.76 10.10 7.87
C LEU A 55 -1.79 9.40 9.23
N ALA A 56 -0.88 9.74 10.15
CA ALA A 56 -0.85 9.19 11.51
C ALA A 56 -2.14 9.46 12.32
N GLU A 57 -2.89 10.49 11.95
CA GLU A 57 -4.14 10.87 12.60
C GLU A 57 -5.38 10.23 11.92
N HIS A 58 -5.18 9.47 10.84
CA HIS A 58 -6.28 8.89 10.08
C HIS A 58 -6.81 7.58 10.69
N GLN A 59 -8.12 7.49 10.87
CA GLN A 59 -8.77 6.38 11.61
C GLN A 59 -9.33 5.25 10.72
N GLY A 60 -9.26 5.37 9.39
CA GLY A 60 -9.74 4.35 8.45
C GLY A 60 -8.92 3.05 8.51
N ALA A 61 -9.50 1.89 8.15
CA ALA A 61 -8.79 0.61 8.22
C ALA A 61 -7.48 0.63 7.42
N LEU A 62 -6.41 0.03 7.95
CA LEU A 62 -5.08 0.09 7.30
C LEU A 62 -5.06 -0.51 5.90
N SER A 63 -5.87 -1.54 5.65
CA SER A 63 -6.06 -2.13 4.32
C SER A 63 -6.57 -1.09 3.33
N ASP A 64 -7.61 -0.35 3.72
CA ASP A 64 -8.29 0.62 2.88
C ASP A 64 -7.41 1.85 2.65
N ILE A 65 -6.68 2.27 3.69
CA ILE A 65 -5.67 3.31 3.60
C ILE A 65 -4.58 2.89 2.61
N GLY A 66 -3.95 1.74 2.81
CA GLY A 66 -2.87 1.24 1.96
C GLY A 66 -3.32 1.09 0.50
N PHE A 67 -4.50 0.51 0.29
CA PHE A 67 -5.11 0.38 -1.03
C PHE A 67 -5.34 1.76 -1.68
N SER A 68 -5.95 2.69 -0.96
CA SER A 68 -6.25 4.04 -1.46
C SER A 68 -4.98 4.79 -1.82
N LEU A 69 -3.96 4.72 -0.96
CA LEU A 69 -2.64 5.32 -1.20
C LEU A 69 -1.98 4.74 -2.46
N ALA A 70 -2.07 3.42 -2.66
CA ALA A 70 -1.45 2.75 -3.80
C ALA A 70 -2.17 2.99 -5.14
N THR A 71 -3.50 3.16 -5.12
CA THR A 71 -4.32 3.10 -6.34
C THR A 71 -4.97 4.42 -6.74
N THR A 72 -5.16 5.35 -5.80
CA THR A 72 -5.90 6.60 -6.06
C THR A 72 -5.02 7.85 -6.02
N ARG A 73 -3.84 7.77 -5.41
CA ARG A 73 -2.95 8.92 -5.23
C ARG A 73 -1.92 9.01 -6.35
N ALA A 74 -1.55 10.24 -6.71
CA ALA A 74 -0.48 10.47 -7.66
C ALA A 74 0.85 9.90 -7.13
N THR A 75 1.66 9.31 -8.01
CA THR A 75 2.96 8.73 -7.65
C THR A 75 4.09 9.71 -7.96
N LEU A 76 4.55 10.43 -6.94
CA LEU A 76 5.55 11.50 -7.06
C LEU A 76 6.98 11.01 -6.78
N ASP A 77 7.96 11.90 -6.87
CA ASP A 77 9.38 11.52 -6.88
C ASP A 77 9.94 11.19 -5.49
N HIS A 78 9.56 11.92 -4.43
CA HIS A 78 9.97 11.59 -3.07
C HIS A 78 9.00 10.58 -2.49
N ARG A 79 9.49 9.43 -2.02
CA ARG A 79 8.67 8.31 -1.61
C ARG A 79 9.10 7.76 -0.26
N ALA A 80 8.12 7.30 0.49
CA ALA A 80 8.32 6.46 1.66
C ALA A 80 7.30 5.33 1.65
N VAL A 81 7.64 4.18 2.22
CA VAL A 81 6.70 3.10 2.48
C VAL A 81 6.83 2.76 3.96
N VAL A 82 5.74 2.93 4.69
CA VAL A 82 5.61 2.42 6.06
C VAL A 82 5.12 0.98 5.99
N ILE A 83 5.78 0.09 6.69
CA ILE A 83 5.48 -1.34 6.74
C ILE A 83 4.99 -1.62 8.16
N ALA A 84 3.74 -2.03 8.34
CA ALA A 84 3.18 -2.23 9.67
C ALA A 84 2.24 -3.43 9.74
N ALA A 85 2.30 -4.18 10.85
CA ALA A 85 1.38 -5.28 11.12
C ALA A 85 0.02 -4.80 11.61
N ASP A 86 0.02 -3.72 12.40
CA ASP A 86 -1.16 -3.15 13.03
C ASP A 86 -1.12 -1.61 13.05
N ARG A 87 -2.20 -1.02 13.61
CA ARG A 87 -2.40 0.43 13.67
C ARG A 87 -1.38 1.13 14.56
N ASP A 88 -1.00 0.51 15.66
CA ASP A 88 -0.11 1.16 16.63
C ASP A 88 1.29 1.25 16.03
N GLU A 89 1.77 0.17 15.41
CA GLU A 89 3.03 0.16 14.67
C GLU A 89 3.01 1.16 13.51
N ALA A 90 1.91 1.24 12.75
CA ALA A 90 1.76 2.18 11.65
C ALA A 90 1.84 3.64 12.15
N ASN A 91 1.12 3.97 13.21
CA ASN A 91 1.07 5.32 13.77
C ASN A 91 2.42 5.73 14.38
N GLU A 92 3.10 4.82 15.08
CA GLU A 92 4.43 5.06 15.63
C GLU A 92 5.43 5.38 14.51
N ALA A 93 5.46 4.55 13.46
CA ALA A 93 6.35 4.72 12.33
C ALA A 93 6.06 6.00 11.54
N LEU A 94 4.78 6.32 11.30
CA LEU A 94 4.37 7.54 10.63
C LEU A 94 4.78 8.80 11.41
N ARG A 95 4.57 8.82 12.73
CA ARG A 95 4.98 9.94 13.60
C ARG A 95 6.49 10.07 13.66
N ALA A 96 7.21 8.96 13.84
CA ALA A 96 8.66 8.95 13.84
C ALA A 96 9.23 9.51 12.52
N PHE A 97 8.67 9.08 11.39
CA PHE A 97 9.08 9.57 10.09
C PHE A 97 8.73 11.05 9.88
N ALA A 98 7.56 11.51 10.34
CA ALA A 98 7.17 12.91 10.30
C ALA A 98 8.12 13.82 11.12
N GLU A 99 8.67 13.30 12.22
CA GLU A 99 9.68 13.96 13.06
C GLU A 99 11.11 13.84 12.49
N GLY A 100 11.30 13.22 11.33
CA GLY A 100 12.61 13.01 10.72
C GLY A 100 13.47 11.90 11.35
N ARG A 101 12.87 11.04 12.19
CA ARG A 101 13.54 9.88 12.78
C ARG A 101 13.56 8.72 11.79
N THR A 102 14.65 7.95 11.82
CA THR A 102 14.78 6.72 11.03
C THR A 102 14.28 5.52 11.83
N THR A 103 13.44 4.68 11.22
CA THR A 103 12.95 3.43 11.80
C THR A 103 13.13 2.29 10.81
N ALA A 104 13.28 1.06 11.30
CA ALA A 104 13.52 -0.11 10.45
C ALA A 104 12.35 -0.44 9.51
N ASN A 105 11.15 -0.01 9.88
CA ASN A 105 9.91 -0.28 9.16
C ASN A 105 9.49 0.85 8.20
N VAL A 106 10.37 1.84 7.97
CA VAL A 106 10.17 2.89 6.97
C VAL A 106 11.28 2.83 5.93
N VAL A 107 10.89 2.55 4.69
CA VAL A 107 11.80 2.60 3.55
C VAL A 107 11.53 3.89 2.77
N GLN A 108 12.53 4.77 2.68
CA GLN A 108 12.43 6.03 1.95
C GLN A 108 13.41 6.11 0.78
N GLY A 109 13.08 6.93 -0.21
CA GLY A 109 13.96 7.18 -1.33
C GLY A 109 13.37 8.15 -2.35
N THR A 110 14.17 8.51 -3.34
CA THR A 110 13.74 9.31 -4.48
C THR A 110 13.70 8.45 -5.73
N ARG A 111 12.67 8.65 -6.56
CA ARG A 111 12.51 7.93 -7.83
C ARG A 111 13.76 8.12 -8.68
N THR A 112 14.42 7.00 -8.99
CA THR A 112 15.52 6.95 -9.95
C THR A 112 15.02 6.25 -11.22
N PRO A 113 15.11 6.86 -12.41
CA PRO A 113 14.72 6.20 -13.65
C PRO A 113 15.68 5.04 -13.94
N GLY A 114 15.14 3.94 -14.45
CA GLY A 114 15.94 2.76 -14.75
C GLY A 114 15.11 1.64 -15.39
N ARG A 115 15.79 0.61 -15.86
CA ARG A 115 15.17 -0.64 -16.29
C ARG A 115 15.20 -1.65 -15.15
N LEU A 116 14.21 -2.53 -15.13
CA LEU A 116 14.16 -3.64 -14.17
C LEU A 116 14.97 -4.82 -14.72
N ALA A 117 15.81 -5.42 -13.88
CA ALA A 117 16.50 -6.67 -14.14
C ALA A 117 16.24 -7.63 -12.97
N PHE A 118 16.02 -8.92 -13.28
CA PHE A 118 15.87 -9.98 -12.28
C PHE A 118 17.20 -10.72 -12.18
N LEU A 119 17.79 -10.74 -10.99
CA LEU A 119 18.98 -11.53 -10.68
C LEU A 119 18.58 -12.73 -9.84
N PHE A 120 18.87 -13.93 -10.34
CA PHE A 120 18.58 -15.18 -9.64
C PHE A 120 19.82 -15.61 -8.86
N THR A 121 19.65 -15.86 -7.56
CA THR A 121 20.75 -16.32 -6.71
C THR A 121 21.17 -17.73 -7.09
N GLY A 122 22.47 -18.02 -6.98
CA GLY A 122 22.97 -19.38 -7.07
C GLY A 122 22.72 -20.18 -5.79
N GLN A 123 23.39 -21.33 -5.67
CA GLN A 123 23.39 -22.12 -4.45
C GLN A 123 24.03 -21.35 -3.27
N GLY A 124 23.43 -21.44 -2.08
CA GLY A 124 23.94 -20.83 -0.84
C GLY A 124 22.99 -19.85 -0.16
N SER A 125 21.94 -19.39 -0.84
CA SER A 125 20.93 -18.47 -0.27
C SER A 125 19.75 -19.18 0.41
N GLN A 126 19.66 -20.50 0.30
CA GLN A 126 18.56 -21.28 0.87
C GLN A 126 18.55 -21.24 2.40
N ARG A 127 17.36 -21.19 2.99
CA ARG A 127 17.13 -21.31 4.45
C ARG A 127 16.04 -22.34 4.70
N LEU A 128 16.03 -22.94 5.89
CA LEU A 128 14.96 -23.85 6.30
C LEU A 128 13.61 -23.11 6.23
N GLY A 129 12.60 -23.74 5.60
CA GLY A 129 11.27 -23.16 5.45
C GLY A 129 11.15 -22.02 4.42
N MET A 130 12.17 -21.80 3.57
CA MET A 130 12.13 -20.75 2.55
C MET A 130 10.89 -20.88 1.66
N GLY A 131 10.12 -19.78 1.56
CA GLY A 131 8.93 -19.72 0.70
C GLY A 131 7.66 -20.32 1.30
N ARG A 132 7.72 -20.99 2.46
CA ARG A 132 6.54 -21.62 3.09
C ARG A 132 5.45 -20.61 3.45
N GLU A 133 5.80 -19.55 4.17
CA GLU A 133 4.83 -18.51 4.56
C GLU A 133 4.24 -17.81 3.34
N VAL A 134 5.03 -17.63 2.28
CA VAL A 134 4.58 -17.01 1.02
C VAL A 134 3.64 -17.95 0.26
N TYR A 135 3.92 -19.26 0.26
CA TYR A 135 3.04 -20.29 -0.28
C TYR A 135 1.69 -20.30 0.44
N GLU A 136 1.69 -20.24 1.76
CA GLU A 136 0.46 -20.23 2.58
C GLU A 136 -0.35 -18.94 2.40
N ALA A 137 0.31 -17.78 2.22
CA ALA A 137 -0.35 -16.48 2.16
C ALA A 137 -0.78 -16.05 0.74
N PHE A 138 -0.09 -16.47 -0.32
CA PHE A 138 -0.26 -15.91 -1.67
C PHE A 138 -0.56 -17.00 -2.72
N PRO A 139 -1.81 -17.10 -3.21
CA PRO A 139 -2.19 -18.10 -4.21
C PRO A 139 -1.37 -18.05 -5.51
N ALA A 140 -0.93 -16.86 -5.93
CA ALA A 140 -0.08 -16.71 -7.10
C ALA A 140 1.30 -17.38 -6.93
N TYR A 141 1.89 -17.29 -5.74
CA TYR A 141 3.14 -17.99 -5.43
C TYR A 141 2.91 -19.50 -5.37
N ALA A 142 1.85 -19.93 -4.67
CA ALA A 142 1.52 -21.35 -4.55
C ALA A 142 1.32 -22.02 -5.91
N GLY A 143 0.53 -21.40 -6.79
CA GLY A 143 0.30 -21.93 -8.14
C GLY A 143 1.57 -21.98 -8.99
N ALA A 144 2.43 -20.96 -8.91
CA ALA A 144 3.71 -20.96 -9.62
C ALA A 144 4.67 -22.03 -9.08
N PHE A 145 4.72 -22.20 -7.76
CA PHE A 145 5.55 -23.21 -7.10
C PHE A 145 5.09 -24.63 -7.46
N ASP A 146 3.79 -24.90 -7.36
CA ASP A 146 3.21 -26.21 -7.67
C ASP A 146 3.46 -26.60 -9.14
N ALA A 147 3.27 -25.66 -10.07
CA ALA A 147 3.55 -25.88 -11.49
C ALA A 147 5.02 -26.22 -11.79
N VAL A 148 5.96 -25.76 -10.96
CA VAL A 148 7.38 -26.14 -11.05
C VAL A 148 7.59 -27.53 -10.45
N CYS A 149 7.02 -27.82 -9.27
CA CYS A 149 7.13 -29.13 -8.64
C CYS A 149 6.59 -30.27 -9.51
N GLU A 150 5.49 -30.05 -10.25
CA GLU A 150 4.91 -31.01 -11.19
C GLU A 150 5.87 -31.43 -12.33
N ARG A 151 6.96 -30.69 -12.55
CA ARG A 151 7.99 -31.04 -13.55
C ARG A 151 9.05 -32.01 -13.03
N PHE A 152 9.02 -32.35 -11.74
CA PHE A 152 9.96 -33.27 -11.12
C PHE A 152 9.28 -34.60 -10.78
N GLU A 153 10.00 -35.70 -10.99
CA GLU A 153 9.53 -37.06 -10.67
C GLU A 153 9.61 -37.40 -9.17
N LEU A 154 10.30 -36.56 -8.39
CA LEU A 154 10.49 -36.71 -6.95
C LEU A 154 9.53 -35.79 -6.18
N PRO A 155 9.05 -36.18 -4.98
CA PRO A 155 8.17 -35.35 -4.14
C PRO A 155 8.95 -34.22 -3.47
N VAL A 156 9.49 -33.30 -4.27
CA VAL A 156 10.34 -32.18 -3.81
C VAL A 156 9.59 -31.12 -2.99
N ARG A 157 8.26 -31.22 -2.91
CA ARG A 157 7.40 -30.33 -2.11
C ARG A 157 7.43 -30.63 -0.61
N GLU A 158 7.76 -31.86 -0.21
CA GLU A 158 7.64 -32.34 1.18
C GLU A 158 8.98 -32.29 1.95
N VAL A 159 10.04 -31.73 1.34
CA VAL A 159 11.41 -31.71 1.86
C VAL A 159 11.73 -30.42 2.61
#